data_AF-A0AAD0JLZ7-F1
#
_entry.id   AF-A0AAD0JLZ7-F1
#
_cell.length_a   1.000
_cell.length_b   1.000
_cell.length_c   1.000
_cell.angle_alpha   90.00
_cell.angle_beta   90.00
_cell.angle_gamma   90.00
#
_symmetry.space_group_name_H-M   'P 1'
#
loop_
_entity.id
_entity.type
_entity.pdbx_description
1 polymer ?
#
loop_
_entity_poly.entity_id
_entity_poly.type
_entity_poly.pdbx_seq_one_letter_code
_entity_poly.pdbx_strand_id
1 'polypeptide(L)'
;MNDESNPLLPTLDDAKAEQMIGKVVLVGITRYGGDGQMRDQQQYSGTVLRISAEEGVVLADEADGHERYLPPMLDQYLPAEPGEYRLRSGGEIVVDPDYLTTWDLHAQQ
;
A
#
# COMPACT_ATOMS: atom_id res chain seq x y z
N MET A 1 -7.68 36.35 13.30
CA MET A 1 -7.37 35.64 12.05
C MET A 1 -5.87 35.39 12.01
N ASN A 2 -5.47 34.29 11.36
CA ASN A 2 -4.12 33.72 11.17
C ASN A 2 -3.81 32.62 12.19
N ASP A 3 -4.21 31.40 11.87
CA ASP A 3 -3.48 30.42 11.02
C ASP A 3 -2.76 29.48 11.99
N GLU A 4 -3.57 28.68 12.67
CA GLU A 4 -3.07 27.52 13.39
C GLU A 4 -2.71 26.50 12.32
N SER A 5 -1.42 26.36 12.07
CA SER A 5 -0.83 25.35 11.20
C SER A 5 -1.19 23.97 11.75
N ASN A 6 -2.40 23.50 11.44
CA ASN A 6 -2.75 22.11 11.51
C ASN A 6 -1.78 21.42 10.55
N PRO A 7 -0.99 20.42 10.96
CA PRO A 7 -0.26 19.59 10.01
C PRO A 7 -1.33 18.82 9.24
N LEU A 8 -1.88 19.46 8.21
CA LEU A 8 -2.82 18.88 7.29
C LEU A 8 -2.12 17.64 6.75
N LEU A 9 -2.56 16.47 7.22
CA LEU A 9 -2.38 15.25 6.46
C LEU A 9 -2.69 15.61 5.01
N PRO A 10 -1.86 15.18 4.03
CA PRO A 10 -2.11 15.50 2.64
C PRO A 10 -3.58 15.19 2.35
N THR A 11 -4.29 16.18 1.79
CA THR A 11 -5.70 16.01 1.43
C THR A 11 -5.79 14.80 0.53
N LEU A 12 -6.53 13.77 0.96
CA LEU A 12 -6.74 12.56 0.20
C LEU A 12 -7.29 12.94 -1.18
N ASP A 13 -6.63 12.49 -2.25
CA ASP A 13 -7.12 12.71 -3.61
C ASP A 13 -8.35 11.84 -3.88
N ASP A 14 -9.56 12.37 -3.61
CA ASP A 14 -10.83 11.64 -3.78
C ASP A 14 -10.97 11.04 -5.19
N ALA A 15 -10.60 11.80 -6.23
CA ALA A 15 -10.64 11.32 -7.60
C ALA A 15 -9.71 10.12 -7.86
N LYS A 16 -8.53 10.07 -7.22
CA LYS A 16 -7.62 8.93 -7.33
C LYS A 16 -8.13 7.77 -6.47
N ALA A 17 -8.67 8.07 -5.29
CA ALA A 17 -9.29 7.08 -4.41
C ALA A 17 -10.40 6.31 -5.14
N GLU A 18 -11.35 7.02 -5.77
CA GLU A 18 -12.44 6.43 -6.54
C GLU A 18 -11.94 5.55 -7.70
N GLN A 19 -10.88 5.97 -8.39
CA GLN A 19 -10.25 5.20 -9.48
C GLN A 19 -9.52 3.95 -9.00
N MET A 20 -9.05 3.95 -7.75
CA MET A 20 -8.35 2.83 -7.15
C MET A 20 -9.30 1.78 -6.58
N ILE A 21 -10.55 2.11 -6.25
CA ILE A 21 -11.51 1.12 -5.73
C ILE A 21 -11.71 -0.02 -6.74
N GLY A 22 -11.63 -1.27 -6.26
CA GLY A 22 -11.77 -2.48 -7.07
C GLY A 22 -10.53 -2.84 -7.90
N LYS A 23 -9.43 -2.09 -7.75
CA LYS A 23 -8.16 -2.33 -8.46
C LYS A 23 -7.25 -3.27 -7.68
N VAL A 24 -6.42 -4.02 -8.38
CA VAL A 24 -5.45 -4.92 -7.76
C VAL A 24 -4.15 -4.16 -7.49
N VAL A 25 -3.70 -4.18 -6.25
CA VAL A 25 -2.45 -3.56 -5.82
C VAL A 25 -1.48 -4.65 -5.38
N LEU A 26 -0.27 -4.63 -5.95
CA LEU A 26 0.85 -5.41 -5.43
C LEU A 26 1.63 -4.55 -4.42
N VAL A 27 1.74 -5.08 -3.22
CA VAL A 27 2.33 -4.38 -2.07
C VAL A 27 3.64 -5.07 -1.70
N GLY A 28 4.73 -4.32 -1.73
CA GLY A 28 6.01 -4.71 -1.14
C GLY A 28 6.21 -4.06 0.22
N ILE A 29 6.53 -4.83 1.25
CA ILE A 29 6.88 -4.34 2.58
C ILE A 29 8.28 -4.82 2.93
N THR A 30 9.17 -3.88 3.22
CA THR A 30 10.49 -4.14 3.76
C THR A 30 10.52 -3.70 5.22
N ARG A 31 10.82 -4.61 6.14
CA ARG A 31 10.94 -4.33 7.57
C ARG A 31 12.41 -4.17 7.94
N TYR A 32 12.74 -3.05 8.56
CA TYR A 32 14.05 -2.74 9.12
C TYR A 32 14.01 -2.81 10.65
N GLY A 33 15.04 -3.40 11.24
CA GLY A 33 15.25 -3.44 12.68
C GLY A 33 15.68 -2.09 13.22
N GLY A 34 15.71 -1.95 14.55
CA GLY A 34 16.16 -0.72 15.21
C GLY A 34 17.61 -0.34 14.85
N ASP A 35 18.44 -1.33 14.51
CA ASP A 35 19.82 -1.13 14.05
C ASP A 35 19.94 -0.70 12.57
N GLY A 36 18.81 -0.60 11.85
CA GLY A 36 18.76 -0.24 10.43
C GLY A 36 18.97 -1.41 9.47
N GLN A 37 19.25 -2.63 9.95
CA GLN A 37 19.33 -3.80 9.07
C GLN A 37 17.95 -4.30 8.64
N MET A 38 17.87 -4.70 7.37
CA MET A 38 16.71 -5.39 6.83
C MET A 38 16.49 -6.71 7.60
N ARG A 39 15.32 -6.85 8.19
CA ARG A 39 14.90 -8.04 8.95
C ARG A 39 14.07 -8.99 8.12
N ASP A 40 13.12 -8.42 7.38
CA ASP A 40 12.08 -9.18 6.69
C ASP A 40 11.64 -8.42 5.44
N GLN A 41 11.30 -9.18 4.40
CA GLN A 41 10.70 -8.65 3.19
C GLN A 41 9.48 -9.50 2.87
N GLN A 42 8.33 -8.85 2.81
CA GLN A 42 7.06 -9.49 2.48
C GLN A 42 6.47 -8.82 1.26
N GLN A 43 5.85 -9.61 0.39
CA GLN A 43 5.03 -9.09 -0.69
C GLN A 43 3.70 -9.81 -0.68
N TYR A 44 2.63 -9.10 -1.00
CA TYR A 44 1.30 -9.66 -1.19
C TYR A 44 0.56 -8.82 -2.22
N SER A 45 -0.57 -9.35 -2.70
CA SER A 45 -1.49 -8.60 -3.54
C SER A 45 -2.85 -8.52 -2.87
N GLY A 46 -3.58 -7.45 -3.18
CA GLY A 46 -4.92 -7.28 -2.67
C GLY A 46 -5.75 -6.35 -3.52
N THR A 47 -7.05 -6.57 -3.49
CA THR A 47 -8.03 -5.72 -4.19
C THR A 47 -8.46 -4.58 -3.27
N VAL A 48 -8.43 -3.33 -3.77
CA VAL A 48 -8.86 -2.16 -2.99
C VAL A 48 -10.35 -2.22 -2.69
N LEU A 49 -10.71 -2.25 -1.41
CA LEU A 49 -12.10 -2.25 -0.95
C LEU A 49 -12.63 -0.83 -0.72
N ARG A 50 -11.87 -0.03 0.02
CA ARG A 50 -12.24 1.34 0.40
C ARG A 50 -10.99 2.16 0.72
N ILE A 51 -11.12 3.47 0.54
CA ILE A 51 -10.05 4.43 0.81
C ILE A 51 -10.65 5.60 1.56
N SER A 52 -10.08 5.93 2.72
CA SER A 52 -10.53 7.03 3.58
C SER A 52 -9.34 7.69 4.25
N ALA A 53 -9.47 8.97 4.62
CA ALA A 53 -8.43 9.66 5.39
C ALA A 53 -8.25 9.05 6.81
N GLU A 54 -9.30 8.42 7.34
CA GLU A 54 -9.32 7.82 8.69
C GLU A 54 -8.74 6.40 8.71
N GLU A 55 -9.16 5.54 7.78
CA GLU A 55 -8.70 4.13 7.71
C GLU A 55 -7.46 3.93 6.84
N GLY A 56 -7.17 4.85 5.92
CA GLY A 56 -6.18 4.66 4.87
C GLY A 56 -6.74 3.92 3.66
N VAL A 57 -5.86 3.20 2.96
CA VAL A 57 -6.23 2.30 1.85
C VAL A 57 -6.45 0.91 2.41
N VAL A 58 -7.69 0.42 2.32
CA VAL A 58 -8.07 -0.92 2.78
C VAL A 58 -8.10 -1.87 1.59
N LEU A 59 -7.29 -2.93 1.66
CA LEU A 59 -7.20 -3.98 0.64
C LEU A 59 -7.76 -5.29 1.18
N ALA A 60 -8.46 -6.08 0.37
CA ALA A 60 -8.68 -7.50 0.62
C ALA A 60 -7.48 -8.28 0.10
N ASP A 61 -6.74 -8.93 0.99
CA ASP A 61 -5.62 -9.82 0.66
C ASP A 61 -6.12 -10.97 -0.23
N GLU A 62 -5.50 -11.18 -1.40
CA GLU A 62 -5.93 -12.23 -2.34
C GLU A 62 -5.69 -13.65 -1.79
N ALA A 63 -4.76 -13.83 -0.84
CA ALA A 63 -4.41 -15.16 -0.34
C ALA A 63 -5.40 -15.68 0.70
N ASP A 64 -5.98 -14.81 1.53
CA ASP A 64 -6.82 -15.20 2.68
C ASP A 64 -8.07 -14.33 2.87
N GLY A 65 -8.25 -13.28 2.06
CA GLY A 65 -9.39 -12.36 2.12
C GLY A 65 -9.36 -11.36 3.28
N HIS A 66 -8.31 -11.39 4.11
CA HIS A 66 -8.18 -10.49 5.24
C HIS A 66 -7.96 -9.03 4.80
N GLU A 67 -8.54 -8.10 5.57
CA GLU A 67 -8.33 -6.67 5.34
C GLU A 67 -6.91 -6.26 5.73
N ARG A 68 -6.22 -5.59 4.80
CA ARG A 68 -4.92 -4.96 4.99
C ARG A 68 -5.09 -3.46 4.94
N TYR A 69 -4.44 -2.77 5.86
CA TYR A 69 -4.54 -1.33 6.03
C TYR A 69 -3.21 -0.70 5.65
N LEU A 70 -3.24 0.20 4.69
CA LEU A 70 -2.08 0.93 4.21
C LEU A 70 -2.29 2.45 4.36
N PRO A 71 -1.22 3.24 4.45
CA PRO A 71 -1.35 4.68 4.58
C PRO A 71 -2.10 5.32 3.40
N PRO A 72 -2.89 6.39 3.63
CA PRO A 72 -3.62 7.13 2.59
C PRO A 72 -2.72 7.99 1.69
N MET A 73 -1.50 7.54 1.39
CA MET A 73 -0.56 8.25 0.52
C MET A 73 -0.74 7.73 -0.91
N LEU A 74 -1.81 8.14 -1.58
CA LEU A 74 -2.16 7.63 -2.91
C LEU A 74 -1.06 7.88 -3.95
N ASP A 75 -0.21 8.88 -3.76
CA ASP A 75 0.97 9.13 -4.59
C ASP A 75 1.97 7.95 -4.62
N GLN A 76 2.04 7.17 -3.54
CA GLN A 76 2.88 5.97 -3.44
C GLN A 76 2.33 4.75 -4.20
N TYR A 77 1.15 4.87 -4.80
CA TYR A 77 0.53 3.85 -5.63
C TYR A 77 0.74 4.22 -7.09
N LEU A 78 1.78 3.62 -7.67
CA LEU A 78 2.20 3.84 -9.04
C LEU A 78 1.52 2.81 -9.93
N PRO A 79 1.08 3.18 -11.15
CA PRO A 79 0.52 2.21 -12.08
C PRO A 79 1.54 1.10 -12.36
N ALA A 80 1.09 -0.15 -12.32
CA ALA A 80 1.96 -1.28 -12.65
C ALA A 80 2.03 -1.46 -14.17
N GLU A 81 3.16 -1.94 -14.66
CA GLU A 81 3.25 -2.42 -16.04
C GLU A 81 2.52 -3.76 -16.15
N PRO A 82 1.80 -4.02 -17.26
CA PRO A 82 1.18 -5.33 -17.49
C PRO A 82 2.26 -6.43 -17.53
N GLY A 83 1.93 -7.60 -16.99
CA GLY A 83 2.83 -8.74 -16.91
C GLY A 83 2.65 -9.60 -15.66
N GLU A 84 3.53 -10.58 -15.53
CA GLU A 84 3.53 -11.55 -14.43
C GLU A 84 4.52 -11.13 -13.34
N TYR A 85 4.01 -10.84 -12.15
CA TYR A 85 4.81 -10.48 -10.99
C TYR A 85 4.88 -11.66 -10.03
N ARG A 86 6.10 -12.20 -9.85
CA ARG A 86 6.32 -13.34 -8.97
C ARG A 86 6.69 -12.88 -7.56
N LEU A 87 5.81 -13.17 -6.61
CA LEU A 87 5.98 -12.86 -5.19
C LEU A 87 7.12 -13.70 -4.60
N ARG A 88 8.11 -13.05 -3.97
CA ARG A 88 9.30 -13.73 -3.43
C ARG A 88 8.99 -14.70 -2.29
N SER A 89 7.96 -14.43 -1.50
CA SER A 89 7.71 -15.15 -0.25
C SER A 89 6.96 -16.47 -0.42
N GLY A 90 6.21 -16.65 -1.51
CA GLY A 90 5.36 -17.84 -1.72
C GLY A 90 5.39 -18.43 -3.14
N GLY A 91 6.04 -17.76 -4.09
CA GLY A 91 6.06 -18.18 -5.49
C GLY A 91 4.75 -17.95 -6.24
N GLU A 92 3.77 -17.32 -5.60
CA GLU A 92 2.52 -16.85 -6.20
C GLU A 92 2.79 -15.83 -7.31
N ILE A 93 1.96 -15.87 -8.34
CA ILE A 93 2.08 -15.03 -9.53
C ILE A 93 0.85 -14.13 -9.57
N VAL A 94 1.10 -12.83 -9.53
CA VAL A 94 0.09 -11.79 -9.75
C VAL A 94 0.18 -11.39 -11.21
N VAL A 95 -0.92 -11.53 -11.94
CA VAL A 95 -0.98 -11.23 -13.37
C VAL A 95 -1.66 -9.88 -13.56
N ASP A 96 -1.00 -8.97 -14.26
CA ASP A 96 -1.52 -7.64 -14.61
C ASP A 96 -2.10 -6.86 -13.42
N PRO A 97 -1.34 -6.62 -12.32
CA PRO A 97 -1.80 -5.72 -11.27
C PRO A 97 -2.06 -4.32 -11.83
N ASP A 98 -2.95 -3.55 -11.22
CA ASP A 98 -3.20 -2.17 -11.63
C ASP A 98 -2.17 -1.21 -11.01
N TYR A 99 -1.76 -1.46 -9.78
CA TYR A 99 -0.83 -0.60 -9.04
C TYR A 99 0.26 -1.37 -8.29
N LEU A 100 1.40 -0.71 -8.10
CA LEU A 100 2.51 -1.14 -7.26
C LEU A 100 2.72 -0.12 -6.13
N THR A 101 3.00 -0.61 -4.93
CA THR A 101 3.43 0.24 -3.82
C THR A 101 4.47 -0.46 -2.97
N THR A 102 5.44 0.28 -2.45
CA THR A 102 6.51 -0.25 -1.59
C THR A 102 6.57 0.55 -0.30
N TRP A 103 6.65 -0.16 0.83
CA TRP A 103 6.68 0.43 2.15
C TRP A 103 7.89 -0.05 2.94
N ASP A 104 8.65 0.91 3.46
CA ASP A 104 9.77 0.66 4.35
C ASP A 104 9.33 0.92 5.81
N LEU A 105 9.20 -0.16 6.57
CA LEU A 105 8.81 -0.12 7.98
C LEU A 105 10.06 -0.14 8.85
N HIS A 106 10.34 0.98 9.50
CA HIS A 106 11.43 1.12 10.46
C HIS A 106 10.90 0.94 11.88
N ALA A 107 11.41 -0.06 12.60
CA ALA A 107 11.17 -0.17 14.03
C ALA A 107 11.84 1.02 14.74
N GLN A 108 11.05 1.89 15.39
CA GLN A 108 11.60 2.93 16.25
C GLN A 108 12.21 2.26 17.50
N GLN A 109 13.44 2.66 17.83
CA GLN A 109 14.14 2.24 19.06
C GLN A 109 13.56 2.92 20.30
#